data_AF-A0A1G1SCB3-F1
#
_entry.id   AF-A0A1G1SCB3-F1
#
_cell.length_a   1.000
_cell.length_b   1.000
_cell.length_c   1.000
_cell.angle_alpha   90.00
_cell.angle_beta   90.00
_cell.angle_gamma   90.00
#
_symmetry.space_group_name_H-M   'P 1'
#
loop_
_entity.id
_entity.type
_entity.pdbx_description
1 polymer ?
#
loop_
_entity_poly.entity_id
_entity_poly.type
_entity_poly.pdbx_seq_one_letter_code
_entity_poly.pdbx_strand_id
1 'polypeptide(L)'
;MQSPTALNKRGNKVTIDGYTFDSQKEANFYTKFVKNCGLPFEVHPRFRLTELTPTADGIGKISAIAYSPDFIIKNLDGSWRHVIDIKNSFGVYGIDQSVKLRFRLFALRYGHPVEAIVVRARDFKVITQGVTKPLNEKRPFITDNFDYEWKDATNY
;
A
#
# COMPACT_ATOMS: atom_id res chain seq x y z
N MET A 1 24.32 30.98 -9.45
CA MET A 1 23.59 29.94 -10.22
C MET A 1 22.82 29.08 -9.23
N GLN A 2 21.50 29.26 -9.13
CA GLN A 2 20.66 28.39 -8.30
C GLN A 2 20.32 27.15 -9.13
N SER A 3 20.77 25.98 -8.67
CA SER A 3 20.39 24.70 -9.25
C SER A 3 18.87 24.54 -9.20
N PRO A 4 18.21 23.94 -10.21
CA PRO A 4 16.76 23.78 -10.18
C PRO A 4 16.40 22.80 -9.06
N THR A 5 15.74 23.29 -8.00
CA THR A 5 15.12 22.44 -6.98
C THR A 5 14.10 21.55 -7.68
N ALA A 6 14.22 20.23 -7.48
CA ALA A 6 13.25 19.26 -7.98
C ALA A 6 11.83 19.77 -7.74
N LEU A 7 11.07 19.97 -8.82
CA LEU A 7 9.65 20.33 -8.80
C LEU A 7 8.95 19.52 -7.70
N ASN A 8 8.34 20.22 -6.73
CA ASN A 8 7.52 19.66 -5.67
C ASN A 8 6.40 18.80 -6.28
N LYS A 9 6.68 17.52 -6.52
CA LYS A 9 5.71 16.52 -6.99
C LYS A 9 5.00 15.86 -5.81
N ARG A 10 4.83 16.58 -4.70
CA ARG A 10 3.98 16.14 -3.58
C ARG A 10 2.55 16.50 -3.96
N GLY A 11 1.70 15.49 -4.11
CA GLY A 11 0.27 15.70 -4.24
C GLY A 11 -0.24 16.55 -3.08
N ASN A 12 -1.32 17.30 -3.32
CA ASN A 12 -1.96 18.05 -2.25
C ASN A 12 -2.50 17.05 -1.23
N LYS A 13 -2.00 17.14 0.01
CA LYS A 13 -2.51 16.35 1.12
C LYS A 13 -3.96 16.71 1.38
N VAL A 14 -4.77 15.73 1.77
CA VAL A 14 -6.20 15.90 2.01
C VAL A 14 -6.52 15.41 3.41
N THR A 15 -7.25 16.20 4.19
CA THR A 15 -7.65 15.83 5.55
C THR A 15 -9.15 15.58 5.62
N ILE A 16 -9.57 14.39 6.05
CA ILE A 16 -10.98 13.97 6.21
C ILE A 16 -11.10 13.12 7.47
N ASP A 17 -12.12 13.37 8.29
CA ASP A 17 -12.41 12.63 9.53
C ASP A 17 -11.21 12.50 10.49
N GLY A 18 -10.29 13.47 10.48
CA GLY A 18 -9.07 13.44 11.30
C GLY A 18 -7.88 12.69 10.69
N TYR A 19 -8.06 12.00 9.56
CA TYR A 19 -6.97 11.38 8.79
C TYR A 19 -6.38 12.35 7.78
N THR A 20 -5.06 12.27 7.56
CA THR A 20 -4.36 13.03 6.51
C THR A 20 -3.83 12.06 5.47
N PHE A 21 -4.39 12.14 4.27
CA PHE A 21 -4.03 11.35 3.10
C PHE A 21 -2.97 12.07 2.27
N ASP A 22 -2.07 11.32 1.65
CA ASP A 22 -1.02 11.88 0.79
C ASP A 22 -1.54 12.21 -0.61
N SER A 23 -2.74 11.75 -0.96
CA SER A 23 -3.42 12.06 -2.21
C SER A 23 -4.96 12.10 -2.13
N GLN A 24 -5.58 12.83 -3.07
CA GLN A 24 -7.04 12.81 -3.24
C GLN A 24 -7.58 11.40 -3.57
N LYS A 25 -6.75 10.52 -4.17
CA LYS A 25 -7.19 9.16 -4.52
C LYS A 25 -7.34 8.27 -3.29
N GLU A 26 -6.40 8.35 -2.36
CA GLU A 26 -6.53 7.69 -1.05
C GLU A 26 -7.76 8.22 -0.30
N ALA A 27 -7.94 9.54 -0.25
CA ALA A 27 -9.11 10.16 0.38
C ALA A 27 -10.44 9.70 -0.26
N ASN A 28 -10.47 9.59 -1.60
CA ASN A 28 -11.63 9.07 -2.32
C ASN A 28 -11.88 7.59 -2.03
N PHE A 29 -10.82 6.77 -1.96
CA PHE A 29 -10.95 5.35 -1.62
C PHE A 29 -11.49 5.18 -0.21
N TYR A 30 -10.95 5.95 0.75
CA TYR A 30 -11.42 5.97 2.11
C TYR A 30 -12.92 6.31 2.19
N THR A 31 -13.32 7.42 1.57
CA THR A 31 -14.69 7.94 1.66
C THR A 31 -15.70 6.99 1.01
N LYS A 32 -15.34 6.37 -0.11
CA LYS A 32 -16.25 5.51 -0.89
C LYS A 32 -16.34 4.10 -0.37
N PHE A 33 -15.20 3.51 0.03
CA PHE A 33 -15.11 2.08 0.28
C PHE A 33 -14.75 1.77 1.73
N VAL A 34 -13.80 2.48 2.36
CA VAL A 34 -13.27 2.10 3.69
C VAL A 34 -14.17 2.56 4.83
N LYS A 35 -14.53 3.85 4.89
CA LYS A 35 -15.16 4.48 6.07
C LYS A 35 -16.40 3.73 6.58
N ASN A 36 -17.21 3.22 5.65
CA ASN A 36 -18.49 2.59 5.95
C ASN A 36 -18.51 1.08 5.58
N CYS A 37 -17.35 0.43 5.45
CA CYS A 37 -17.30 -1.00 5.08
C CYS A 37 -17.80 -1.96 6.17
N GLY A 38 -18.03 -1.47 7.40
CA GLY A 38 -18.46 -2.30 8.52
C GLY A 38 -17.35 -3.14 9.17
N LEU A 39 -16.10 -3.00 8.72
CA LEU A 39 -14.93 -3.68 9.29
C LEU A 39 -14.00 -2.69 10.00
N PRO A 40 -13.26 -3.12 11.05
CA PRO A 40 -12.22 -2.29 11.66
C PRO A 40 -11.10 -2.01 10.64
N PHE A 41 -10.56 -0.80 10.69
CA PHE A 41 -9.46 -0.40 9.79
C PHE A 41 -8.43 0.50 10.46
N GLU A 42 -7.24 0.55 9.88
CA GLU A 42 -6.18 1.50 10.21
C GLU A 42 -5.82 2.31 8.96
N VAL A 43 -5.48 3.59 9.14
CA VAL A 43 -5.04 4.50 8.07
C VAL A 43 -3.58 4.87 8.30
N HIS A 44 -2.74 4.66 7.30
CA HIS A 44 -1.29 4.89 7.35
C HIS A 44 -0.55 4.31 8.57
N PRO A 45 -0.84 3.06 9.02
CA PRO A 45 -0.08 2.47 10.13
C PRO A 45 1.40 2.34 9.76
N ARG A 46 2.29 2.47 10.75
CA ARG A 46 3.74 2.50 10.50
C ARG A 46 4.42 1.22 10.97
N PHE A 47 5.04 0.51 10.03
CA PHE A 47 5.80 -0.70 10.28
C PHE A 47 7.30 -0.46 10.08
N ARG A 48 8.10 -1.00 11.00
CA ARG A 48 9.55 -1.10 10.82
C ARG A 48 9.86 -2.43 10.15
N LEU A 49 10.48 -2.39 8.97
CA LEU A 49 10.84 -3.58 8.19
C LEU A 49 12.26 -4.06 8.52
N THR A 50 13.18 -3.11 8.71
CA THR A 50 14.55 -3.38 9.16
C THR A 50 14.91 -2.46 10.31
N GLU A 51 15.81 -2.93 11.18
CA GLU A 51 16.38 -2.09 12.23
C GLU A 51 17.48 -1.19 11.67
N LEU A 52 17.72 -0.08 12.36
CA LEU A 52 18.95 0.68 12.13
C LEU A 52 20.10 -0.20 12.58
N THR A 53 21.00 -0.52 11.66
CA THR A 53 22.04 -1.53 11.88
C THR A 53 23.41 -0.90 11.64
N PRO A 54 24.39 -1.01 12.56
CA PRO A 54 25.74 -0.53 12.30
C PRO A 54 26.37 -1.30 11.14
N THR A 55 27.27 -0.65 10.40
CA THR A 55 28.13 -1.35 9.43
C THR A 55 29.11 -2.27 10.16
N ALA A 56 29.67 -3.25 9.46
CA ALA A 56 30.56 -4.25 10.07
C ALA A 56 31.81 -3.62 10.73
N ASP A 57 32.27 -2.47 10.23
CA ASP A 57 33.37 -1.69 10.79
C ASP A 57 32.94 -0.76 11.94
N GLY A 58 31.64 -0.66 12.24
CA GLY A 58 31.06 0.18 13.29
C GLY A 58 31.08 1.70 13.01
N ILE A 59 31.63 2.14 11.87
CA ILE A 59 31.79 3.57 11.53
C ILE A 59 30.47 4.14 11.00
N GLY A 60 29.78 3.37 10.16
CA GLY A 60 28.53 3.75 9.51
C GLY A 60 27.29 3.12 10.15
N LYS A 61 26.12 3.61 9.71
CA LYS A 61 24.82 3.05 10.06
C LYS A 61 24.02 2.83 8.78
N ILE A 62 23.53 1.61 8.61
CA ILE A 62 22.52 1.26 7.61
C ILE A 62 21.18 1.75 8.15
N SER A 63 20.50 2.60 7.37
CA SER A 63 19.25 3.20 7.78
C SER A 63 18.13 2.16 7.92
N ALA A 64 17.29 2.35 8.94
CA ALA A 64 16.09 1.55 9.10
C ALA A 64 15.14 1.77 7.92
N ILE A 65 14.54 0.70 7.42
CA ILE A 65 13.48 0.76 6.42
C ILE A 65 12.16 0.69 7.16
N ALA A 66 11.31 1.68 6.92
CA ALA A 66 9.92 1.67 7.37
C ALA A 66 8.99 1.60 6.16
N TYR A 67 7.81 1.03 6.38
CA TYR A 67 6.73 0.98 5.42
C TYR A 67 5.42 1.31 6.11
N SER A 68 4.61 2.13 5.44
CA SER A 68 3.26 2.47 5.86
C SER A 68 2.33 2.16 4.70
N PRO A 69 1.53 1.08 4.75
CA PRO A 69 0.47 0.89 3.78
C PRO A 69 -0.56 2.01 3.93
N ASP A 70 -1.35 2.28 2.91
CA ASP A 70 -2.39 3.32 2.98
C ASP A 70 -3.50 2.91 3.93
N PHE A 71 -3.91 1.63 3.87
CA PHE A 71 -4.94 1.08 4.75
C PHE A 71 -4.60 -0.34 5.19
N ILE A 72 -5.06 -0.70 6.38
CA ILE A 72 -5.25 -2.10 6.79
C ILE A 72 -6.72 -2.29 7.10
N ILE A 73 -7.36 -3.28 6.46
CA ILE A 73 -8.70 -3.74 6.82
C ILE A 73 -8.55 -5.01 7.65
N LYS A 74 -9.28 -5.10 8.75
CA LYS A 74 -9.22 -6.23 9.69
C LYS A 74 -10.52 -7.01 9.70
N ASN A 75 -10.43 -8.26 10.09
CA ASN A 75 -11.57 -9.03 10.55
C ASN A 75 -12.03 -8.51 11.93
N LEU A 76 -13.23 -8.92 12.36
CA LEU A 76 -13.80 -8.54 13.66
C LEU A 76 -12.98 -9.08 14.84
N ASP A 77 -12.22 -10.16 14.65
CA ASP A 77 -11.28 -10.71 15.62
C ASP A 77 -9.95 -9.94 15.68
N GLY A 78 -9.78 -8.90 14.85
CA GLY A 78 -8.59 -8.07 14.76
C GLY A 78 -7.49 -8.62 13.86
N SER A 79 -7.66 -9.82 13.27
CA SER A 79 -6.71 -10.34 12.28
C SER A 79 -6.71 -9.47 11.03
N TRP A 80 -5.58 -9.39 10.33
CA TRP A 80 -5.53 -8.66 9.07
C TRP A 80 -6.29 -9.42 7.99
N ARG A 81 -7.17 -8.69 7.28
CA ARG A 81 -7.87 -9.19 6.10
C ARG A 81 -7.20 -8.65 4.83
N HIS A 82 -6.97 -7.34 4.79
CA HIS A 82 -6.34 -6.68 3.64
C HIS A 82 -5.25 -5.71 4.09
N VAL A 83 -4.15 -5.67 3.35
CA VAL A 83 -3.09 -4.65 3.48
C VAL A 83 -3.01 -3.93 2.15
N ILE A 84 -3.43 -2.67 2.12
CA ILE A 84 -3.79 -1.96 0.89
C ILE A 84 -2.84 -0.80 0.61
N ASP A 85 -2.44 -0.67 -0.65
CA ASP A 85 -1.64 0.44 -1.16
C ASP A 85 -2.26 0.97 -2.46
N ILE A 86 -2.66 2.25 -2.47
CA ILE A 86 -3.37 2.91 -3.56
C ILE A 86 -2.38 3.33 -4.65
N LYS A 87 -2.73 3.04 -5.90
CA LYS A 87 -1.92 3.29 -7.08
C LYS A 87 -2.70 4.03 -8.16
N ASN A 88 -1.94 4.76 -8.98
CA ASN A 88 -2.48 5.43 -10.16
C ASN A 88 -2.79 4.45 -11.30
N SER A 89 -1.95 3.43 -11.44
CA SER A 89 -2.05 2.35 -12.42
C SER A 89 -1.22 1.16 -11.94
N PHE A 90 -1.36 0.00 -12.59
CA PHE A 90 -0.53 -1.17 -12.29
C PHE A 90 0.78 -1.23 -13.07
N GLY A 91 0.94 -0.38 -14.09
CA GLY A 91 2.10 -0.39 -14.98
C GLY A 91 3.42 -0.09 -14.27
N VAL A 92 4.50 -0.21 -15.03
CA VAL A 92 5.87 0.10 -14.57
C VAL A 92 5.99 1.52 -13.98
N TYR A 93 5.18 2.47 -14.48
CA TYR A 93 5.09 3.84 -13.94
C TYR A 93 4.19 3.97 -12.69
N GLY A 94 3.42 2.93 -12.38
CA GLY A 94 2.48 2.86 -11.26
C GLY A 94 3.07 2.16 -10.03
N ILE A 95 3.87 1.10 -10.21
CA ILE A 95 4.57 0.40 -9.13
C ILE A 95 6.05 0.25 -9.47
N ASP A 96 6.85 1.20 -8.97
CA ASP A 96 8.31 1.16 -9.11
C ASP A 96 8.94 -0.04 -8.37
N GLN A 97 10.10 -0.51 -8.83
CA GLN A 97 10.83 -1.64 -8.26
C GLN A 97 11.13 -1.44 -6.76
N SER A 98 11.42 -0.21 -6.35
CA SER A 98 11.65 0.13 -4.94
C SER A 98 10.42 -0.08 -4.04
N VAL A 99 9.22 0.06 -4.60
CA VAL A 99 7.95 -0.21 -3.91
C VAL A 99 7.71 -1.71 -3.85
N LYS A 100 7.94 -2.43 -4.96
CA LYS A 100 7.82 -3.91 -4.98
C LYS A 100 8.74 -4.58 -3.97
N LEU A 101 9.97 -4.07 -3.81
CA LEU A 101 10.90 -4.57 -2.78
C LEU A 101 10.35 -4.35 -1.37
N ARG A 102 9.79 -3.16 -1.08
CA ARG A 102 9.18 -2.88 0.23
C ARG A 102 7.98 -3.77 0.53
N PHE A 103 7.10 -3.99 -0.45
CA PHE A 103 5.98 -4.93 -0.31
C PHE A 103 6.49 -6.35 -0.03
N ARG A 104 7.53 -6.81 -0.73
CA ARG A 104 8.13 -8.13 -0.50
C ARG A 104 8.76 -8.23 0.89
N LEU A 105 9.49 -7.21 1.34
CA LEU A 105 10.07 -7.18 2.69
C LEU A 105 8.99 -7.20 3.77
N PHE A 106 7.90 -6.46 3.57
CA PHE A 106 6.75 -6.49 4.46
C PHE A 106 6.12 -7.89 4.49
N ALA A 107 5.83 -8.47 3.32
CA ALA A 107 5.24 -9.81 3.22
C ALA A 107 6.13 -10.89 3.87
N LEU A 108 7.45 -10.81 3.68
CA LEU A 108 8.40 -11.72 4.32
C LEU A 108 8.40 -11.58 5.86
N ARG A 109 8.27 -10.35 6.37
CA ARG A 109 8.32 -10.10 7.81
C ARG A 109 7.01 -10.44 8.53
N TYR A 110 5.87 -10.15 7.92
CA TYR A 110 4.55 -10.26 8.56
C TYR A 110 3.69 -11.41 8.02
N GLY A 111 4.15 -12.15 7.01
CA GLY A 111 3.41 -13.27 6.43
C GLY A 111 2.15 -12.88 5.66
N HIS A 112 1.94 -11.58 5.40
CA HIS A 112 0.77 -11.06 4.70
C HIS A 112 1.19 -10.23 3.48
N PRO A 113 0.72 -10.54 2.27
CA PRO A 113 1.06 -9.76 1.08
C PRO A 113 0.36 -8.40 1.06
N VAL A 114 0.77 -7.54 0.13
CA VAL A 114 0.21 -6.20 -0.05
C VAL A 114 -0.61 -6.15 -1.32
N GLU A 115 -1.80 -5.59 -1.26
CA GLU A 115 -2.73 -5.43 -2.36
C GLU A 115 -2.57 -4.04 -2.97
N ALA A 116 -2.08 -3.99 -4.21
CA ALA A 116 -2.08 -2.76 -4.98
C ALA A 116 -3.49 -2.50 -5.51
N ILE A 117 -4.05 -1.33 -5.23
CA ILE A 117 -5.41 -0.96 -5.63
C ILE A 117 -5.41 0.20 -6.61
N VAL A 118 -6.17 0.08 -7.69
CA VAL A 118 -6.48 1.20 -8.60
C VAL A 118 -7.97 1.52 -8.53
N VAL A 119 -8.27 2.69 -7.96
CA VAL A 119 -9.63 3.17 -7.69
C VAL A 119 -10.34 3.59 -8.97
N ARG A 120 -11.61 3.21 -9.13
CA ARG A 120 -12.50 3.70 -10.20
C ARG A 120 -13.74 4.37 -9.61
N ALA A 121 -14.71 4.68 -10.46
CA ALA A 121 -15.89 5.44 -10.04
C ALA A 121 -16.76 4.68 -9.03
N ARG A 122 -16.98 3.38 -9.26
CA ARG A 122 -17.94 2.52 -8.53
C ARG A 122 -17.30 1.31 -7.86
N ASP A 123 -16.09 0.96 -8.29
CA ASP A 123 -15.39 -0.24 -7.90
C ASP A 123 -13.89 0.06 -7.92
N PHE A 124 -13.07 -0.97 -7.70
CA PHE A 124 -11.63 -0.87 -7.78
C PHE A 124 -11.03 -2.15 -8.33
N LYS A 125 -9.82 -2.00 -8.86
CA LYS A 125 -9.01 -3.13 -9.33
C LYS A 125 -8.00 -3.50 -8.24
N VAL A 126 -7.71 -4.79 -8.11
CA VAL A 126 -6.77 -5.33 -7.13
C VAL A 126 -5.75 -6.22 -7.83
N ILE A 127 -4.47 -6.06 -7.47
CA ILE A 127 -3.43 -7.05 -7.76
C ILE A 127 -2.58 -7.21 -6.51
N THR A 128 -2.51 -8.44 -5.99
CA THR A 128 -1.67 -8.76 -4.84
C THR A 128 -0.20 -8.82 -5.26
N GLN A 129 0.63 -8.10 -4.51
CA GLN A 129 2.08 -7.97 -4.68
C GLN A 129 2.83 -8.67 -3.54
N GLY A 130 4.12 -8.91 -3.74
CA GLY A 130 4.95 -9.65 -2.77
C GLY A 130 4.75 -11.16 -2.81
N VAL A 131 3.97 -11.66 -3.78
CA VAL A 131 3.72 -13.08 -4.05
C VAL A 131 4.44 -13.56 -5.31
N THR A 132 4.54 -14.87 -5.51
CA THR A 132 5.20 -15.47 -6.69
C THR A 132 4.31 -15.52 -7.93
N LYS A 133 2.98 -15.50 -7.77
CA LYS A 133 2.01 -15.57 -8.89
C LYS A 133 1.03 -14.39 -8.92
N PRO A 134 1.50 -13.13 -9.03
CA PRO A 134 0.59 -11.98 -9.10
C PRO A 134 -0.25 -12.00 -10.39
N LEU A 135 -1.45 -11.39 -10.38
CA LEU A 135 -2.25 -11.22 -11.58
C LEU A 135 -1.58 -10.33 -12.63
N ASN A 136 -2.02 -10.47 -13.88
CA ASN A 136 -1.62 -9.60 -14.98
C ASN A 136 -2.33 -8.24 -14.88
N GLU A 137 -1.62 -7.15 -15.14
CA GLU A 137 -2.16 -5.78 -15.13
C GLU A 137 -3.37 -5.57 -16.05
N LYS A 138 -3.45 -6.33 -17.14
CA LYS A 138 -4.56 -6.31 -18.10
C LYS A 138 -5.78 -7.12 -17.62
N ARG A 139 -5.59 -8.02 -16.65
CA ARG A 139 -6.63 -8.88 -16.08
C ARG A 139 -6.56 -8.85 -14.54
N PRO A 140 -6.73 -7.68 -13.92
CA PRO A 140 -6.74 -7.56 -12.46
C PRO A 140 -8.04 -8.15 -11.88
N PHE A 141 -8.01 -8.47 -10.59
CA PHE A 141 -9.23 -8.75 -9.85
C PHE A 141 -10.03 -7.44 -9.70
N ILE A 142 -11.36 -7.52 -9.77
CA ILE A 142 -12.25 -6.36 -9.72
C ILE A 142 -13.30 -6.62 -8.66
N THR A 143 -13.47 -5.69 -7.74
CA THR A 143 -14.48 -5.73 -6.67
C THR A 143 -14.83 -4.31 -6.23
N ASP A 144 -15.91 -4.15 -5.48
CA ASP A 144 -16.36 -2.89 -4.88
C ASP A 144 -16.42 -2.96 -3.34
N ASN A 145 -15.99 -4.07 -2.74
CA ASN A 145 -16.03 -4.30 -1.31
C ASN A 145 -14.83 -5.16 -0.83
N PHE A 146 -14.77 -5.44 0.47
CA PHE A 146 -13.70 -6.20 1.13
C PHE A 146 -14.11 -7.64 1.47
N ASP A 147 -15.10 -8.19 0.77
CA ASP A 147 -15.51 -9.59 0.90
C ASP A 147 -14.82 -10.45 -0.15
N TYR A 148 -13.49 -10.46 -0.09
CA TYR A 148 -12.63 -11.29 -0.92
C TYR A 148 -11.35 -11.61 -0.15
N GLU A 149 -10.57 -12.58 -0.62
CA GLU A 149 -9.26 -12.92 -0.06
C GLU A 149 -8.16 -12.38 -0.97
N TRP A 150 -6.99 -12.03 -0.41
CA TRP A 150 -5.86 -11.56 -1.22
C TRP A 150 -5.46 -12.55 -2.33
N LYS A 151 -5.78 -13.84 -2.16
CA LYS A 151 -5.53 -14.92 -3.13
C LYS A 151 -6.38 -14.76 -4.39
N ASP A 152 -7.59 -14.22 -4.28
CA ASP A 152 -8.45 -13.97 -5.44
C ASP A 152 -7.83 -12.95 -6.40
N ALA A 153 -6.93 -12.10 -5.88
CA ALA A 153 -6.12 -11.17 -6.65
C ALA A 153 -4.73 -11.73 -7.05
N THR A 154 -4.62 -13.06 -7.17
CA THR A 154 -3.42 -13.81 -7.64
C THR A 154 -3.78 -14.92 -8.64
N ASN A 155 -2.80 -15.69 -9.13
CA ASN A 155 -2.99 -16.93 -9.90
C ASN A 155 -2.70 -18.20 -9.06
N TYR A 156 -2.99 -18.19 -7.77
CA TYR A 156 -2.90 -19.40 -6.93
C TYR A 156 -4.13 -20.29 -7.05
#